data_AF-A0A402B5Y4-F1
#
_entry.id   AF-A0A402B5Y4-F1
#
_cell.length_a   1.000
_cell.length_b   1.000
_cell.length_c   1.000
_cell.angle_alpha   90.00
_cell.angle_beta   90.00
_cell.angle_gamma   90.00
#
_symmetry.space_group_name_H-M   'P 1'
#
loop_
_entity.id
_entity.type
_entity.pdbx_description
1 polymer ?
#
loop_
_entity_poly.entity_id
_entity_poly.type
_entity_poly.pdbx_seq_one_letter_code
_entity_poly.pdbx_strand_id
1 'polypeptide(L)'
;MNIPLTIWRAQLRSVHNAGRHDARMQIAIVISLIGSLLLGFWSIQQLQVQLVNWQARGPIRLDQGLWTLCVSTWLGIAVMTAASMPGTLRNDEIILRFTLPVSPATHFRTFYGSFVLKYLGIWPLLQALVCGYVLTTTLGWRALLWWSLLEIGVGMTILCTLVLALYILYYGQRLKRLLLAAGIVIALVISSICYVCWPRLQGGSWLNWIRPEPILLIMLVLLWLALGPGASRFGKVYAARFYWLQGQDRGRSTFTFPGMRFPISLLRRWRNLTAALYVRAFLNQSRNWLFWLRLVLLWGLFCLFPFVRGVGNRYGINDSVLVAGYAIVLAVGHILETGPAVISGEANRLTLYLTAPFSLSHILWSKLRLCLIPVLLEGLLMGSLLAIWQHLSLSQTGWTLLIIASSIFQCTCLLVWSGAWDLDLQGSVEGRIDTMMLEEGPFTPRRMVLLNVSIVFLLAILLLIWWLPTLLALVILILTASIVCWSMYVFSKAQLQRLLRIG
;
A
#
# COMPACT_ATOMS: atom_id res chain seq x y z
N MET A 1 10.87 15.85 36.60
CA MET A 1 9.80 15.73 35.59
C MET A 1 9.83 14.33 34.98
N ASN A 2 8.70 13.62 34.93
CA ASN A 2 8.62 12.34 34.21
C ASN A 2 8.65 12.60 32.69
N ILE A 3 9.86 12.76 32.15
CA ILE A 3 10.17 12.89 30.72
C ILE A 3 9.40 11.87 29.83
N PRO A 4 9.23 10.59 30.20
CA PRO A 4 8.39 9.69 29.40
C PRO A 4 6.95 10.17 29.29
N LEU A 5 6.31 10.57 30.39
CA LEU A 5 4.92 11.05 30.39
C LEU A 5 4.76 12.34 29.57
N THR A 6 5.75 13.23 29.56
CA THR A 6 5.72 14.43 28.72
C THR A 6 5.83 14.09 27.23
N ILE A 7 6.66 13.10 26.86
CA ILE A 7 6.75 12.59 25.48
C ILE A 7 5.41 11.99 25.04
N TRP A 8 4.77 11.19 25.88
CA TRP A 8 3.44 10.61 25.61
C TRP A 8 2.36 11.68 25.46
N ARG A 9 2.33 12.67 26.36
CA ARG A 9 1.39 13.80 26.27
C ARG A 9 1.59 14.61 24.99
N ALA A 10 2.84 14.84 24.58
CA ALA A 10 3.15 15.55 23.34
C ALA A 10 2.68 14.76 22.11
N GLN A 11 2.89 13.44 22.08
CA GLN A 11 2.40 12.58 21.00
C GLN A 11 0.87 12.57 20.91
N LEU A 12 0.19 12.38 22.04
CA LEU A 12 -1.28 12.39 22.08
C LEU A 12 -1.85 13.76 21.67
N ARG A 13 -1.23 14.86 22.13
CA ARG A 13 -1.60 16.21 21.69
C ARG A 13 -1.34 16.43 20.20
N SER A 14 -0.24 15.91 19.66
CA SER A 14 0.05 15.98 18.23
C SER A 14 -1.01 15.24 17.41
N VAL A 15 -1.35 14.02 17.79
CA VAL A 15 -2.42 13.24 17.14
C VAL A 15 -3.78 13.94 17.27
N HIS A 16 -4.10 14.49 18.45
CA HIS A 16 -5.33 15.25 18.67
C HIS A 16 -5.40 16.52 17.81
N ASN A 17 -4.31 17.28 17.75
CA ASN A 17 -4.22 18.50 16.95
C ASN A 17 -4.32 18.19 15.45
N ALA A 18 -3.67 17.10 14.99
CA ALA A 18 -3.81 16.62 13.61
C ALA A 18 -5.28 16.24 13.31
N GLY A 19 -5.93 15.50 14.20
CA GLY A 19 -7.35 15.16 14.07
C GLY A 19 -8.29 16.37 14.15
N ARG A 20 -7.90 17.49 14.77
CA ARG A 20 -8.76 18.68 14.91
C ARG A 20 -8.57 19.71 13.80
N HIS A 21 -7.35 19.86 13.30
CA HIS A 21 -6.98 20.96 12.41
C HIS A 21 -6.61 20.52 10.99
N ASP A 22 -6.32 19.24 10.75
CA ASP A 22 -6.04 18.72 9.41
C ASP A 22 -7.27 17.98 8.84
N ALA A 23 -7.94 18.63 7.88
CA ALA A 23 -9.12 18.08 7.21
C ALA A 23 -8.85 16.75 6.49
N ARG A 24 -7.62 16.52 6.01
CA ARG A 24 -7.26 15.25 5.35
C ARG A 24 -7.13 14.13 6.36
N MET A 25 -6.51 14.42 7.51
CA MET A 25 -6.42 13.49 8.62
C MET A 25 -7.82 13.16 9.17
N GLN A 26 -8.73 14.14 9.25
CA GLN A 26 -10.13 13.92 9.63
C GLN A 26 -10.83 12.97 8.68
N ILE A 27 -10.76 13.22 7.37
CA ILE A 27 -11.36 12.34 6.35
C ILE A 27 -10.75 10.94 6.43
N ALA A 28 -9.43 10.82 6.54
CA ALA A 28 -8.75 9.53 6.65
C ALA A 28 -9.16 8.76 7.93
N ILE A 29 -9.27 9.44 9.07
CA ILE A 29 -9.76 8.85 10.33
C ILE A 29 -11.20 8.38 10.16
N VAL A 30 -12.08 9.20 9.57
CA VAL A 30 -13.50 8.82 9.36
C VAL A 30 -13.62 7.61 8.44
N ILE A 31 -12.92 7.60 7.30
CA ILE A 31 -12.92 6.46 6.37
C ILE A 31 -12.35 5.21 7.04
N SER A 32 -11.21 5.35 7.74
CA SER A 32 -10.59 4.24 8.48
C SER A 32 -11.52 3.71 9.57
N LEU A 33 -12.22 4.59 10.28
CA LEU A 33 -13.17 4.21 11.33
C LEU A 33 -14.37 3.47 10.74
N ILE A 34 -15.00 3.99 9.68
CA ILE A 34 -16.12 3.34 8.99
C ILE A 34 -15.70 1.98 8.45
N GLY A 35 -14.55 1.90 7.77
CA GLY A 35 -14.00 0.64 7.27
C GLY A 35 -13.72 -0.35 8.40
N SER A 36 -13.10 0.11 9.49
CA SER A 36 -12.83 -0.72 10.68
C SER A 36 -14.10 -1.20 11.36
N LEU A 37 -15.16 -0.39 11.40
CA LEU A 37 -16.46 -0.76 11.95
C LEU A 37 -17.16 -1.78 11.07
N LEU A 38 -17.21 -1.58 9.74
CA LEU A 38 -17.82 -2.54 8.80
C LEU A 38 -17.12 -3.90 8.85
N LEU A 39 -15.79 -3.90 8.81
CA LEU A 39 -14.98 -5.12 8.96
C LEU A 39 -15.12 -5.72 10.37
N GLY A 40 -15.27 -4.89 11.40
CA GLY A 40 -15.57 -5.29 12.76
C GLY A 40 -16.90 -6.05 12.84
N PHE A 41 -18.00 -5.48 12.33
CA PHE A 41 -19.30 -6.13 12.30
C PHE A 41 -19.29 -7.44 11.51
N TRP A 42 -18.64 -7.44 10.35
CA TRP A 42 -18.50 -8.66 9.55
C TRP A 42 -17.70 -9.73 10.28
N SER A 43 -16.59 -9.35 10.95
CA SER A 43 -15.78 -10.30 11.71
C SER A 43 -16.49 -10.84 12.95
N ILE A 44 -17.33 -10.03 13.62
CA ILE A 44 -18.23 -10.48 14.70
C ILE A 44 -19.11 -11.63 14.21
N GLN A 45 -19.83 -11.43 13.10
CA GLN A 45 -20.75 -12.42 12.57
C GLN A 45 -20.03 -13.71 12.19
N GLN A 46 -18.90 -13.60 11.49
CA GLN A 46 -18.12 -14.77 11.07
C GLN A 46 -17.56 -15.53 12.27
N LEU A 47 -16.99 -14.80 13.25
CA LEU A 47 -16.40 -15.42 14.44
C LEU A 47 -17.46 -16.13 15.30
N GLN A 48 -18.64 -15.53 15.46
CA GLN A 48 -19.74 -16.13 16.21
C GLN A 48 -20.21 -17.46 15.56
N VAL A 49 -20.38 -17.48 14.23
CA VAL A 49 -20.75 -18.70 13.49
C VAL A 49 -19.68 -19.78 13.65
N GLN A 50 -18.40 -19.42 13.52
CA GLN A 50 -17.30 -20.37 13.68
C GLN A 50 -17.20 -20.92 15.10
N LEU A 51 -17.38 -20.09 16.13
CA LEU A 51 -17.34 -20.52 17.52
C LEU A 51 -18.46 -21.52 17.84
N VAL A 52 -19.69 -21.26 17.38
CA VAL A 52 -20.80 -22.22 17.54
C VAL A 52 -20.48 -23.54 16.83
N ASN A 53 -19.93 -23.48 15.62
CA ASN A 53 -19.52 -24.66 14.88
C ASN A 53 -18.40 -25.45 15.56
N TRP A 54 -17.45 -24.77 16.22
CA TRP A 54 -16.38 -25.43 16.96
C TRP A 54 -16.89 -26.05 18.26
N GLN A 55 -17.76 -25.34 18.99
CA GLN A 55 -18.43 -25.86 20.19
C GLN A 55 -19.24 -27.14 19.87
N ALA A 56 -20.00 -27.14 18.78
CA ALA A 56 -20.78 -28.29 18.35
C ALA A 56 -19.93 -29.54 18.03
N ARG A 57 -18.64 -29.36 17.70
CA ARG A 57 -17.70 -30.44 17.37
C ARG A 57 -16.86 -30.91 18.58
N GLY A 58 -17.15 -30.40 19.77
CA GLY A 58 -16.52 -30.79 21.03
C GLY A 58 -15.35 -29.89 21.49
N PRO A 59 -14.89 -30.06 22.74
CA PRO A 59 -13.95 -29.15 23.40
C PRO A 59 -12.58 -29.09 22.73
N ILE A 60 -12.08 -30.21 22.19
CA ILE A 60 -10.77 -30.27 21.51
C ILE A 60 -10.79 -29.40 20.24
N ARG A 61 -11.89 -29.42 19.48
CA ARG A 61 -12.05 -28.62 18.26
C ARG A 61 -12.20 -27.13 18.58
N LEU A 62 -12.82 -26.80 19.70
CA LEU A 62 -12.92 -25.43 20.21
C LEU A 62 -11.53 -24.87 20.54
N ASP A 63 -10.73 -25.58 21.34
CA ASP A 63 -9.39 -25.12 21.72
C ASP A 63 -8.46 -24.99 20.50
N GLN A 64 -8.55 -25.92 19.55
CA GLN A 64 -7.86 -25.81 18.27
C GLN A 64 -8.25 -24.54 17.49
N GLY A 65 -9.54 -24.24 17.40
CA GLY A 65 -10.05 -23.03 16.73
C GLY A 65 -9.62 -21.74 17.41
N LEU A 66 -9.59 -21.72 18.74
CA LEU A 66 -9.12 -20.55 19.50
C LEU A 66 -7.61 -20.34 19.35
N TRP A 67 -6.81 -21.41 19.31
CA TRP A 67 -5.38 -21.34 19.01
C TRP A 67 -5.10 -20.85 17.59
N THR A 68 -5.84 -21.32 16.58
CA THR A 68 -5.64 -20.83 15.20
C THR A 68 -5.99 -19.34 15.09
N LEU A 69 -7.02 -18.88 15.80
CA LEU A 69 -7.35 -17.45 15.88
C LEU A 69 -6.19 -16.64 16.50
N CYS A 70 -5.62 -17.12 17.61
CA CYS A 70 -4.49 -16.44 18.24
C CYS A 70 -3.26 -16.37 17.32
N VAL A 71 -2.83 -17.53 16.81
CA VAL A 71 -1.62 -17.63 15.96
C VAL A 71 -1.76 -16.85 14.66
N SER A 72 -2.92 -16.89 14.00
CA SER A 72 -3.15 -16.14 12.76
C SER A 72 -3.10 -14.63 13.00
N THR A 73 -3.70 -14.15 14.08
CA THR A 73 -3.66 -12.73 14.47
C THR A 73 -2.22 -12.30 14.75
N TRP A 74 -1.49 -13.07 15.56
CA TRP A 74 -0.09 -12.82 15.90
C TRP A 74 0.83 -12.81 14.68
N LEU A 75 0.64 -13.73 13.74
CA LEU A 75 1.40 -13.76 12.48
C LEU A 75 1.11 -12.52 11.64
N GLY A 76 -0.16 -12.12 11.50
CA GLY A 76 -0.55 -10.91 10.78
C GLY A 76 0.10 -9.65 11.36
N ILE A 77 0.06 -9.50 12.70
CA ILE A 77 0.70 -8.38 13.40
C ILE A 77 2.21 -8.40 13.24
N ALA A 78 2.85 -9.57 13.29
CA ALA A 78 4.29 -9.70 13.10
C ALA A 78 4.71 -9.22 11.71
N VAL A 79 3.97 -9.59 10.66
CA VAL A 79 4.21 -9.14 9.28
C VAL A 79 4.01 -7.63 9.15
N MET A 80 2.91 -7.09 9.68
CA MET A 80 2.65 -5.65 9.66
C MET A 80 3.72 -4.85 10.43
N THR A 81 4.18 -5.39 11.56
CA THR A 81 5.23 -4.78 12.37
C THR A 81 6.56 -4.76 11.63
N ALA A 82 6.94 -5.88 11.02
CA ALA A 82 8.16 -5.98 10.21
C ALA A 82 8.13 -5.03 9.00
N ALA A 83 6.98 -4.90 8.32
CA ALA A 83 6.81 -4.02 7.17
C ALA A 83 6.90 -2.52 7.55
N SER A 84 6.42 -2.16 8.75
CA SER A 84 6.40 -0.77 9.23
C SER A 84 7.73 -0.28 9.79
N MET A 85 8.60 -1.20 10.19
CA MET A 85 9.87 -0.92 10.88
C MET A 85 10.88 -0.04 10.12
N PRO A 86 11.07 -0.17 8.79
CA PRO A 86 11.99 0.70 8.05
C PRO A 86 11.56 2.18 8.02
N GLY A 87 10.25 2.43 8.05
CA GLY A 87 9.68 3.78 8.07
C GLY A 87 9.79 4.44 9.44
N THR A 88 9.70 3.66 10.52
CA THR A 88 9.78 4.19 11.89
C THR A 88 11.16 4.80 12.14
N LEU A 89 12.23 4.04 11.90
CA LEU A 89 13.61 4.41 12.22
C LEU A 89 14.17 5.63 11.46
N ARG A 90 13.46 6.11 10.43
CA ARG A 90 13.91 7.19 9.54
C ARG A 90 13.16 8.51 9.73
N ASN A 91 12.26 8.57 10.71
CA ASN A 91 11.43 9.73 10.95
C ASN A 91 12.18 10.83 11.73
N ASP A 92 12.03 12.09 11.35
CA ASP A 92 12.69 13.24 11.99
C ASP A 92 12.30 13.41 13.46
N GLU A 93 11.10 12.96 13.82
CA GLU A 93 10.63 12.87 15.21
C GLU A 93 11.57 12.03 16.09
N ILE A 94 12.19 10.98 15.54
CA ILE A 94 13.13 10.14 16.28
C ILE A 94 14.45 10.87 16.51
N ILE A 95 14.88 11.70 15.55
CA ILE A 95 16.08 12.54 15.71
C ILE A 95 15.89 13.49 16.89
N LEU A 96 14.74 14.17 16.94
CA LEU A 96 14.36 15.04 18.06
C LEU A 96 14.23 14.29 19.40
N ARG A 97 13.84 13.02 19.39
CA ARG A 97 13.78 12.22 20.62
C ARG A 97 15.17 11.85 21.13
N PHE A 98 16.13 11.61 20.25
CA PHE A 98 17.51 11.26 20.63
C PHE A 98 18.36 12.46 21.06
N THR A 99 17.92 13.71 20.80
CA THR A 99 18.56 14.91 21.38
C THR A 99 18.17 15.15 22.83
N LEU A 100 17.10 14.51 23.32
CA LEU A 100 16.71 14.58 24.72
C LEU A 100 17.66 13.73 25.59
N PRO A 101 18.13 14.24 26.74
CA PRO A 101 19.04 13.52 27.63
C PRO A 101 18.28 12.47 28.46
N VAL A 102 17.84 11.38 27.82
CA VAL A 102 17.04 10.33 28.45
C VAL A 102 17.80 9.01 28.46
N SER A 103 17.51 8.14 29.43
CA SER A 103 18.16 6.82 29.50
C SER A 103 17.76 5.91 28.32
N PRO A 104 18.65 5.00 27.87
CA PRO A 104 18.35 4.06 26.79
C PRO A 104 17.07 3.23 27.03
N ALA A 105 16.81 2.84 28.27
CA ALA A 105 15.59 2.13 28.64
C ALA A 105 14.32 2.94 28.32
N THR A 106 14.37 4.25 28.53
CA THR A 106 13.25 5.16 28.26
C THR A 106 13.06 5.37 26.75
N HIS A 107 14.15 5.45 25.99
CA HIS A 107 14.08 5.47 24.52
C HIS A 107 13.40 4.21 23.97
N PHE A 108 13.72 3.01 24.49
CA PHE A 108 13.07 1.78 24.04
C PHE A 108 11.59 1.71 24.41
N ARG A 109 11.23 2.06 25.65
CA ARG A 109 9.82 2.09 26.10
C ARG A 109 8.97 3.06 25.27
N THR A 110 9.50 4.25 25.02
CA THR A 110 8.82 5.26 24.20
C THR A 110 8.77 4.86 22.74
N PHE A 111 9.80 4.18 22.21
CA PHE A 111 9.78 3.59 20.87
C PHE A 111 8.67 2.56 20.73
N TYR A 112 8.64 1.53 21.58
CA TYR A 112 7.61 0.49 21.59
C TYR A 112 6.20 1.09 21.69
N GLY A 113 6.00 2.00 22.64
CA GLY A 113 4.69 2.61 22.85
C GLY A 113 4.24 3.53 21.70
N SER A 114 5.16 4.33 21.15
CA SER A 114 4.85 5.15 19.98
C SER A 114 4.60 4.34 18.73
N PHE A 115 5.23 3.16 18.61
CA PHE A 115 4.97 2.24 17.51
C PHE A 115 3.51 1.76 17.56
N VAL A 116 3.06 1.30 18.73
CA VAL A 116 1.66 0.88 18.94
C VAL A 116 0.70 2.03 18.62
N LEU A 117 0.92 3.23 19.16
CA LEU A 117 0.03 4.37 18.90
C LEU A 117 -0.01 4.80 17.44
N LYS A 118 1.16 4.88 16.77
CA LYS A 118 1.26 5.50 15.44
C LYS A 118 0.87 4.54 14.32
N TYR A 119 1.18 3.24 14.47
CA TYR A 119 0.97 2.25 13.41
C TYR A 119 -0.23 1.34 13.64
N LEU A 120 -0.58 1.06 14.89
CA LEU A 120 -1.78 0.26 15.21
C LEU A 120 -2.96 1.17 15.60
N GLY A 121 -2.71 2.34 16.17
CA GLY A 121 -3.74 3.33 16.46
C GLY A 121 -4.84 2.77 17.36
N ILE A 122 -6.10 2.92 16.93
CA ILE A 122 -7.29 2.43 17.65
C ILE A 122 -7.54 0.94 17.41
N TRP A 123 -6.88 0.33 16.41
CA TRP A 123 -7.16 -1.05 16.01
C TRP A 123 -7.05 -2.08 17.14
N PRO A 124 -6.00 -2.09 18.01
CA PRO A 124 -5.94 -3.05 19.11
C PRO A 124 -7.12 -2.91 20.08
N LEU A 125 -7.56 -1.67 20.33
CA LEU A 125 -8.71 -1.42 21.21
C LEU A 125 -10.02 -1.90 20.57
N LEU A 126 -10.20 -1.65 19.27
CA LEU A 126 -11.36 -2.10 18.52
C LEU A 126 -11.39 -3.62 18.39
N GLN A 127 -10.24 -4.26 18.14
CA GLN A 127 -10.08 -5.70 18.15
C GLN A 127 -10.41 -6.28 19.54
N ALA A 128 -9.85 -5.71 20.60
CA ALA A 128 -10.11 -6.16 21.97
C ALA A 128 -11.61 -6.09 22.31
N LEU A 129 -12.29 -5.03 21.86
CA LEU A 129 -13.73 -4.86 22.06
C LEU A 129 -14.54 -5.89 21.24
N VAL A 130 -14.25 -6.02 19.95
CA VAL A 130 -14.93 -6.94 19.03
C VAL A 130 -14.74 -8.40 19.46
N CYS A 131 -13.49 -8.84 19.62
CA CYS A 131 -13.18 -10.21 20.04
C CYS A 131 -13.64 -10.46 21.48
N GLY A 132 -13.49 -9.49 22.37
CA GLY A 132 -13.97 -9.58 23.75
C GLY A 132 -15.48 -9.78 23.81
N TYR A 133 -16.26 -8.99 23.08
CA TYR A 133 -17.72 -9.13 23.00
C TYR A 133 -18.13 -10.52 22.48
N VAL A 134 -17.55 -10.97 21.37
CA VAL A 134 -17.92 -12.26 20.76
C VAL A 134 -17.54 -13.44 21.64
N LEU A 135 -16.32 -13.43 22.21
CA LEU A 135 -15.86 -14.53 23.04
C LEU A 135 -16.65 -14.59 24.35
N THR A 136 -16.90 -13.46 25.01
CA THR A 136 -17.64 -13.44 26.29
C THR A 136 -19.10 -13.83 26.13
N THR A 137 -19.77 -13.42 25.05
CA THR A 137 -21.16 -13.80 24.77
C THR A 137 -21.33 -15.29 24.43
N THR A 138 -20.31 -15.95 23.87
CA THR A 138 -20.41 -17.36 23.44
C THR A 138 -19.77 -18.36 24.41
N LEU A 139 -18.71 -17.97 25.14
CA LEU A 139 -17.93 -18.85 26.03
C LEU A 139 -18.05 -18.47 27.52
N GLY A 140 -18.71 -17.36 27.86
CA GLY A 140 -18.83 -16.87 29.23
C GLY A 140 -17.47 -16.50 29.85
N TRP A 141 -17.30 -16.77 31.14
CA TRP A 141 -16.08 -16.40 31.90
C TRP A 141 -14.79 -17.02 31.37
N ARG A 142 -14.85 -18.20 30.74
CA ARG A 142 -13.68 -18.87 30.14
C ARG A 142 -13.08 -18.07 28.97
N ALA A 143 -13.87 -17.18 28.37
CA ALA A 143 -13.42 -16.27 27.33
C ALA A 143 -12.29 -15.35 27.78
N LEU A 144 -12.26 -14.93 29.06
CA LEU A 144 -11.29 -13.95 29.55
C LEU A 144 -9.84 -14.45 29.41
N LEU A 145 -9.61 -15.74 29.63
CA LEU A 145 -8.27 -16.33 29.48
C LEU A 145 -7.80 -16.26 28.03
N TRP A 146 -8.66 -16.66 27.08
CA TRP A 146 -8.33 -16.63 25.65
C TRP A 146 -8.23 -15.21 25.09
N TRP A 147 -9.11 -14.31 25.55
CA TRP A 147 -9.07 -12.91 25.19
C TRP A 147 -7.79 -12.22 25.71
N SER A 148 -7.44 -12.43 26.98
CA SER A 148 -6.20 -11.89 27.54
C SER A 148 -4.96 -12.46 26.85
N LEU A 149 -4.96 -13.76 26.51
CA LEU A 149 -3.89 -14.40 25.75
C LEU A 149 -3.73 -13.78 24.37
N LEU A 150 -4.84 -13.53 23.66
CA LEU A 150 -4.83 -12.87 22.36
C LEU A 150 -4.13 -11.51 22.44
N GLU A 151 -4.58 -10.64 23.35
CA GLU A 151 -4.11 -9.25 23.50
C GLU A 151 -2.66 -9.16 24.01
N ILE A 152 -2.30 -9.96 25.00
CA ILE A 152 -0.92 -10.00 25.50
C ILE A 152 0.02 -10.58 24.44
N GLY A 153 -0.45 -11.56 23.66
CA GLY A 153 0.27 -12.10 22.52
C GLY A 153 0.48 -11.07 21.39
N VAL A 154 -0.48 -10.16 21.15
CA VAL A 154 -0.28 -9.01 20.26
C VAL A 154 0.89 -8.14 20.75
N GLY A 155 0.91 -7.77 22.03
CA GLY A 155 2.01 -6.98 22.58
C GLY A 155 3.37 -7.69 22.47
N MET A 156 3.41 -8.98 22.81
CA MET A 156 4.63 -9.79 22.73
C MET A 156 5.14 -9.97 21.30
N THR A 157 4.24 -10.18 20.33
CA THR A 157 4.64 -10.34 18.92
C THR A 157 5.23 -9.05 18.36
N ILE A 158 4.66 -7.89 18.69
CA ILE A 158 5.23 -6.58 18.36
C ILE A 158 6.63 -6.42 18.98
N LEU A 159 6.77 -6.73 20.27
CA LEU A 159 8.05 -6.63 20.96
C LEU A 159 9.12 -7.52 20.31
N CYS A 160 8.81 -8.81 20.11
CA CYS A 160 9.71 -9.78 19.52
C CYS A 160 10.12 -9.39 18.09
N THR A 161 9.16 -8.94 17.27
CA THR A 161 9.45 -8.51 15.89
C THR A 161 10.25 -7.22 15.83
N LEU A 162 9.99 -6.24 16.71
CA LEU A 162 10.80 -5.02 16.80
C LEU A 162 12.23 -5.32 17.23
N VAL A 163 12.40 -6.14 18.28
CA VAL A 163 13.72 -6.55 18.77
C VAL A 163 14.46 -7.34 17.70
N LEU A 164 13.82 -8.34 17.08
CA LEU A 164 14.39 -9.13 16.00
C LEU A 164 14.81 -8.24 14.83
N ALA A 165 13.96 -7.29 14.42
CA ALA A 165 14.28 -6.35 13.35
C ALA A 165 15.48 -5.46 13.72
N LEU A 166 15.55 -4.95 14.96
CA LEU A 166 16.72 -4.21 15.45
C LEU A 166 18.00 -5.06 15.42
N TYR A 167 17.93 -6.32 15.84
CA TYR A 167 19.07 -7.25 15.81
C TYR A 167 19.50 -7.62 14.38
N ILE A 168 18.56 -7.95 13.49
CA ILE A 168 18.82 -8.23 12.06
C ILE A 168 19.50 -7.01 11.43
N LEU A 169 19.03 -5.81 11.76
CA LEU A 169 19.60 -4.57 11.25
C LEU A 169 20.96 -4.26 11.89
N TYR A 170 21.20 -4.63 13.15
CA TYR A 170 22.47 -4.43 13.84
C TYR A 170 23.57 -5.39 13.33
N TYR A 171 23.25 -6.67 13.10
CA TYR A 171 24.23 -7.71 12.75
C TYR A 171 24.42 -7.97 11.24
N GLY A 172 23.70 -7.30 10.32
CA GLY A 172 23.76 -7.69 8.90
C GLY A 172 23.67 -6.58 7.86
N GLN A 173 24.76 -6.40 7.10
CA GLN A 173 24.69 -6.14 5.64
C GLN A 173 25.05 -7.38 4.79
N ARG A 174 25.85 -8.34 5.31
CA ARG A 174 26.11 -9.63 4.63
C ARG A 174 25.10 -10.74 4.97
N LEU A 175 24.57 -10.74 6.19
CA LEU A 175 23.62 -11.75 6.68
C LEU A 175 22.15 -11.47 6.27
N LYS A 176 21.87 -10.27 5.76
CA LYS A 176 20.53 -9.76 5.43
C LYS A 176 19.78 -10.54 4.35
N ARG A 177 20.49 -11.14 3.39
CA ARG A 177 19.84 -11.94 2.33
C ARG A 177 19.63 -13.38 2.77
N LEU A 178 20.60 -13.95 3.50
CA LEU A 178 20.56 -15.31 3.99
C LEU A 178 19.58 -15.48 5.16
N LEU A 179 19.52 -14.56 6.14
CA LEU A 179 18.58 -14.66 7.27
C LEU A 179 17.16 -14.23 6.94
N LEU A 180 16.95 -13.36 5.96
CA LEU A 180 15.59 -12.96 5.55
C LEU A 180 15.00 -14.03 4.62
N ALA A 181 15.81 -14.63 3.73
CA ALA A 181 15.43 -15.84 3.01
C ALA A 181 15.28 -17.04 3.95
N ALA A 182 16.22 -17.30 4.86
CA ALA A 182 16.10 -18.37 5.85
C ALA A 182 14.97 -18.12 6.84
N GLY A 183 14.69 -16.88 7.23
CA GLY A 183 13.58 -16.53 8.11
C GLY A 183 12.22 -16.71 7.45
N ILE A 184 12.10 -16.33 6.17
CA ILE A 184 10.89 -16.58 5.36
C ILE A 184 10.75 -18.08 5.05
N VAL A 185 11.85 -18.78 4.76
CA VAL A 185 11.85 -20.24 4.51
C VAL A 185 11.57 -20.99 5.81
N ILE A 186 12.14 -20.62 6.95
CA ILE A 186 11.85 -21.22 8.26
C ILE A 186 10.42 -20.87 8.68
N ALA A 187 9.92 -19.66 8.45
CA ALA A 187 8.53 -19.31 8.72
C ALA A 187 7.56 -20.03 7.77
N LEU A 188 7.90 -20.20 6.49
CA LEU A 188 7.14 -21.00 5.53
C LEU A 188 7.19 -22.48 5.88
N VAL A 189 8.35 -23.00 6.29
CA VAL A 189 8.56 -24.39 6.71
C VAL A 189 7.87 -24.67 8.04
N ILE A 190 7.93 -23.77 9.02
CA ILE A 190 7.17 -23.88 10.27
C ILE A 190 5.67 -23.72 9.96
N SER A 191 5.26 -22.77 9.11
CA SER A 191 3.86 -22.63 8.73
C SER A 191 3.36 -23.82 7.91
N SER A 192 4.20 -24.43 7.07
CA SER A 192 3.86 -25.60 6.25
C SER A 192 3.90 -26.87 7.08
N ILE A 193 4.81 -27.00 8.05
CA ILE A 193 4.81 -28.09 9.04
C ILE A 193 3.58 -27.92 9.93
N CYS A 194 3.27 -26.72 10.42
CA CYS A 194 2.05 -26.47 11.19
C CYS A 194 0.80 -26.75 10.35
N TYR A 195 0.74 -26.33 9.09
CA TYR A 195 -0.42 -26.50 8.19
C TYR A 195 -0.59 -27.94 7.66
N VAL A 196 0.51 -28.65 7.36
CA VAL A 196 0.51 -30.04 6.87
C VAL A 196 0.42 -31.04 8.02
N CYS A 197 0.94 -30.72 9.20
CA CYS A 197 0.76 -31.55 10.40
C CYS A 197 -0.57 -31.25 11.12
N TRP A 198 -1.21 -30.09 10.92
CA TRP A 198 -2.52 -29.76 11.54
C TRP A 198 -3.59 -30.84 11.33
N PRO A 199 -3.77 -31.42 10.12
CA PRO A 199 -4.74 -32.48 9.89
C PRO A 199 -4.30 -33.82 10.49
N ARG A 200 -3.00 -34.11 10.54
CA ARG A 200 -2.44 -35.34 11.14
C ARG A 200 -2.36 -35.31 12.67
N LEU A 201 -2.35 -34.13 13.27
CA LEU A 201 -2.33 -33.92 14.72
C LEU A 201 -3.74 -33.97 15.35
N GLN A 202 -4.79 -34.21 14.56
CA GLN A 202 -6.18 -34.36 15.01
C GLN A 202 -6.39 -35.54 15.99
N GLY A 203 -5.42 -36.44 16.15
CA GLY A 203 -5.48 -37.57 17.10
C GLY A 203 -4.54 -37.50 18.30
N GLY A 204 -3.79 -36.41 18.51
CA GLY A 204 -2.67 -36.39 19.45
C GLY A 204 -2.93 -35.67 20.78
N SER A 205 -2.62 -36.33 21.90
CA SER A 205 -2.66 -35.89 23.31
C SER A 205 -1.75 -34.69 23.68
N TRP A 206 -0.99 -34.12 22.73
CA TRP A 206 -0.05 -33.02 22.95
C TRP A 206 -0.75 -31.65 23.10
N LEU A 207 -1.94 -31.46 22.51
CA LEU A 207 -2.72 -30.22 22.71
C LEU A 207 -3.18 -30.02 24.17
N ASN A 208 -3.33 -31.11 24.93
CA ASN A 208 -3.63 -31.04 26.37
C ASN A 208 -2.47 -30.45 27.21
N TRP A 209 -1.24 -30.40 26.65
CA TRP A 209 -0.06 -29.82 27.31
C TRP A 209 0.07 -28.31 27.07
N ILE A 210 -0.53 -27.77 26.00
CA ILE A 210 -0.47 -26.35 25.62
C ILE A 210 -1.71 -25.65 26.16
N ARG A 211 -1.86 -25.65 27.48
CA ARG A 211 -2.95 -24.91 28.12
C ARG A 211 -2.69 -23.40 28.06
N PRO A 212 -3.72 -22.56 27.92
CA PRO A 212 -3.55 -21.12 27.74
C PRO A 212 -2.99 -20.41 28.99
N GLU A 213 -3.24 -20.93 30.20
CA GLU A 213 -2.83 -20.30 31.47
C GLU A 213 -1.31 -20.18 31.65
N PRO A 214 -0.50 -21.26 31.49
CA PRO A 214 0.95 -21.15 31.63
C PRO A 214 1.57 -20.24 30.55
N ILE A 215 1.02 -20.25 29.34
CA ILE A 215 1.55 -19.46 28.21
C ILE A 215 1.29 -17.97 28.44
N LEU A 216 0.08 -17.63 28.90
CA LEU A 216 -0.27 -16.27 29.29
C LEU A 216 0.71 -15.72 30.33
N LEU A 217 0.99 -16.50 31.37
CA LEU A 217 1.90 -16.11 32.46
C LEU A 217 3.33 -15.93 31.94
N ILE A 218 3.83 -16.86 31.12
CA ILE A 218 5.15 -16.73 30.49
C ILE A 218 5.23 -15.46 29.64
N MET A 219 4.21 -15.18 28.81
CA MET A 219 4.18 -13.98 27.98
C MET A 219 4.18 -12.70 28.82
N LEU A 220 3.39 -12.64 29.90
CA LEU A 220 3.37 -11.50 30.83
C LEU A 220 4.73 -11.28 31.48
N VAL A 221 5.37 -12.34 31.99
CA VAL A 221 6.70 -12.27 32.60
C VAL A 221 7.73 -11.79 31.58
N LEU A 222 7.69 -12.31 30.35
CA LEU A 222 8.61 -11.88 29.29
C LEU A 222 8.39 -10.42 28.90
N LEU A 223 7.14 -9.96 28.80
CA LEU A 223 6.81 -8.56 28.47
C LEU A 223 7.29 -7.63 29.60
N TRP A 224 7.06 -8.02 30.85
CA TRP A 224 7.54 -7.30 32.03
C TRP A 224 9.08 -7.25 32.09
N LEU A 225 9.76 -8.37 31.83
CA LEU A 225 11.22 -8.43 31.77
C LEU A 225 11.77 -7.56 30.63
N ALA A 226 11.15 -7.59 29.46
CA ALA A 226 11.62 -6.86 28.29
C ALA A 226 11.42 -5.34 28.41
N LEU A 227 10.27 -4.90 28.92
CA LEU A 227 9.97 -3.48 29.14
C LEU A 227 10.51 -2.95 30.48
N GLY A 228 10.79 -3.82 31.45
CA GLY A 228 11.38 -3.50 32.75
C GLY A 228 12.91 -3.53 32.71
N PRO A 229 13.57 -4.55 33.28
CA PRO A 229 15.02 -4.65 33.41
C PRO A 229 15.76 -4.79 32.06
N GLY A 230 15.17 -5.49 31.09
CA GLY A 230 15.73 -5.72 29.75
C GLY A 230 15.72 -4.48 28.85
N ALA A 231 14.89 -3.48 29.14
CA ALA A 231 14.70 -2.30 28.31
C ALA A 231 15.99 -1.51 28.08
N SER A 232 16.91 -1.50 29.06
CA SER A 232 18.22 -0.85 28.91
C SER A 232 19.07 -1.49 27.81
N ARG A 233 19.08 -2.83 27.73
CA ARG A 233 19.84 -3.57 26.70
C ARG A 233 19.26 -3.32 25.31
N PHE A 234 17.94 -3.44 25.17
CA PHE A 234 17.28 -3.15 23.89
C PHE A 234 17.40 -1.68 23.50
N GLY A 235 17.37 -0.76 24.46
CA GLY A 235 17.62 0.66 24.25
C GLY A 235 19.01 0.97 23.72
N LYS A 236 20.04 0.26 24.20
CA LYS A 236 21.40 0.40 23.66
C LYS A 236 21.49 -0.08 22.21
N VAL A 237 20.87 -1.21 21.88
CA VAL A 237 20.80 -1.73 20.49
C VAL A 237 20.06 -0.73 19.59
N TYR A 238 18.94 -0.18 20.07
CA TYR A 238 18.16 0.84 19.38
C TYR A 238 18.98 2.12 19.13
N ALA A 239 19.67 2.63 20.15
CA ALA A 239 20.52 3.82 20.03
C ALA A 239 21.71 3.59 19.08
N ALA A 240 22.44 2.48 19.23
CA ALA A 240 23.55 2.13 18.35
C ALA A 240 23.09 2.05 16.89
N ARG A 241 21.89 1.51 16.65
CA ARG A 241 21.32 1.44 15.31
C ARG A 241 20.93 2.81 14.76
N PHE A 242 20.36 3.68 15.58
CA PHE A 242 20.03 5.04 15.19
C PHE A 242 21.29 5.81 14.77
N TYR A 243 22.35 5.79 15.58
CA TYR A 243 23.61 6.47 15.26
C TYR A 243 24.28 5.87 14.02
N TRP A 244 24.25 4.55 13.84
CA TRP A 244 24.73 3.92 12.61
C TRP A 244 23.93 4.38 11.38
N LEU A 245 22.61 4.51 11.50
CA LEU A 245 21.75 4.98 10.41
C LEU A 245 21.96 6.46 10.07
N GLN A 246 22.31 7.29 11.07
CA GLN A 246 22.70 8.69 10.83
C GLN A 246 24.10 8.82 10.25
N GLY A 247 25.03 7.96 10.65
CA GLY A 247 26.42 7.95 10.17
C GLY A 247 26.60 7.32 8.78
N GLN A 248 25.63 6.53 8.32
CA GLN A 248 25.52 6.24 6.89
C GLN A 248 25.06 7.51 6.20
N ASP A 249 25.92 8.11 5.38
CA ASP A 249 25.56 9.20 4.49
C ASP A 249 24.15 8.98 3.96
N ARG A 250 23.29 10.00 4.04
CA ARG A 250 21.97 10.02 3.38
C ARG A 250 22.07 9.81 1.85
N GLY A 251 23.27 9.55 1.31
CA GLY A 251 23.54 8.83 0.08
C GLY A 251 22.87 7.47 0.07
N ARG A 252 21.57 7.50 -0.26
CA ARG A 252 20.70 6.37 -0.61
C ARG A 252 21.55 5.25 -1.22
N SER A 253 21.76 4.15 -0.49
CA SER A 253 22.10 2.88 -1.13
C SER A 253 20.86 2.50 -1.94
N THR A 254 20.76 3.00 -3.16
CA THR A 254 19.62 2.80 -4.03
C THR A 254 19.62 1.32 -4.38
N PHE A 255 18.70 0.57 -3.76
CA PHE A 255 18.36 -0.75 -4.24
C PHE A 255 17.71 -0.56 -5.61
N THR A 256 18.53 -0.62 -6.65
CA THR A 256 18.06 -0.71 -8.03
C THR A 256 17.80 -2.18 -8.30
N PHE A 257 16.56 -2.52 -8.64
CA PHE A 257 16.20 -3.89 -8.98
C PHE A 257 17.14 -4.45 -10.06
N PRO A 258 17.63 -5.70 -9.94
CA PRO A 258 18.45 -6.31 -10.98
C PRO A 258 17.70 -6.27 -12.32
N GLY A 259 18.37 -5.81 -13.38
CA GLY A 259 17.75 -5.61 -14.70
C GLY A 259 17.40 -4.14 -15.04
N MET A 260 17.15 -3.27 -14.06
CA MET A 260 16.82 -1.85 -14.31
C MET A 260 18.01 -1.03 -14.85
N ARG A 261 19.25 -1.53 -14.68
CA ARG A 261 20.47 -0.84 -15.15
C ARG A 261 20.53 -0.73 -16.67
N PHE A 262 20.02 -1.73 -17.38
CA PHE A 262 20.01 -1.77 -18.85
C PHE A 262 19.07 -0.72 -19.49
N PRO A 263 17.78 -0.63 -19.14
CA PRO A 263 16.92 0.41 -19.68
C PRO A 263 17.39 1.82 -19.27
N ILE A 264 17.92 1.98 -18.05
CA ILE A 264 18.48 3.27 -17.60
C ILE A 264 19.72 3.65 -18.43
N SER A 265 20.63 2.72 -18.71
CA SER A 265 21.82 3.01 -19.53
C SER A 265 21.46 3.32 -20.98
N LEU A 266 20.47 2.63 -21.54
CA LEU A 266 19.96 2.90 -22.88
C LEU A 266 19.32 4.30 -22.97
N LEU A 267 18.42 4.63 -22.03
CA LEU A 267 17.74 5.93 -22.00
C LEU A 267 18.70 7.10 -21.75
N ARG A 268 19.75 6.91 -20.95
CA ARG A 268 20.79 7.93 -20.73
C ARG A 268 21.48 8.37 -22.03
N ARG A 269 21.56 7.49 -23.04
CA ARG A 269 22.17 7.83 -24.35
C ARG A 269 21.33 8.82 -25.15
N TRP A 270 20.01 8.86 -24.94
CA TRP A 270 19.09 9.62 -25.78
C TRP A 270 19.01 11.12 -25.43
N ARG A 271 19.63 11.57 -24.34
CA ARG A 271 19.80 12.98 -23.88
C ARG A 271 18.59 13.92 -24.05
N ASN A 272 17.36 13.38 -24.09
CA ASN A 272 16.11 14.14 -24.25
C ASN A 272 15.33 14.22 -22.93
N LEU A 273 14.43 15.20 -22.81
CA LEU A 273 13.59 15.42 -21.62
C LEU A 273 12.78 14.17 -21.25
N THR A 274 12.18 13.50 -22.24
CA THR A 274 11.45 12.23 -22.03
C THR A 274 12.33 11.17 -21.39
N ALA A 275 13.54 10.97 -21.92
CA ALA A 275 14.48 9.98 -21.42
C ALA A 275 14.94 10.30 -19.99
N ALA A 276 15.17 11.58 -19.68
CA ALA A 276 15.48 12.03 -18.32
C ALA A 276 14.33 11.74 -17.34
N LEU A 277 13.08 12.00 -17.76
CA LEU A 277 11.90 11.69 -16.96
C LEU A 277 11.71 10.18 -16.75
N TYR A 278 11.95 9.35 -17.78
CA TYR A 278 11.93 7.89 -17.64
C TYR A 278 12.99 7.38 -16.68
N VAL A 279 14.24 7.85 -16.80
CA VAL A 279 15.31 7.45 -15.87
C VAL A 279 14.95 7.80 -14.44
N ARG A 280 14.38 8.99 -14.20
CA ARG A 280 13.87 9.38 -12.88
C ARG A 280 12.72 8.49 -12.42
N ALA A 281 11.76 8.18 -13.30
CA ALA A 281 10.63 7.32 -12.99
C ALA A 281 11.07 5.89 -12.63
N PHE A 282 11.95 5.27 -13.43
CA PHE A 282 12.50 3.94 -13.16
C PHE A 282 13.28 3.88 -11.84
N LEU A 283 14.08 4.91 -11.55
CA LEU A 283 14.78 5.01 -10.27
C LEU A 283 13.83 5.19 -9.10
N ASN A 284 12.74 5.94 -9.26
CA ASN A 284 11.75 6.13 -8.20
C ASN A 284 10.88 4.87 -7.97
N GLN A 285 10.38 4.26 -9.04
CA GLN A 285 9.56 3.05 -8.98
C GLN A 285 10.34 1.85 -8.44
N SER A 286 11.59 1.66 -8.88
CA SER A 286 12.44 0.58 -8.36
C SER A 286 12.69 0.67 -6.85
N ARG A 287 12.60 1.88 -6.28
CA ARG A 287 12.75 2.13 -4.84
C ARG A 287 11.46 1.95 -4.06
N ASN A 288 10.30 1.95 -4.71
CA ASN A 288 9.01 1.94 -4.04
C ASN A 288 8.47 0.51 -3.94
N TRP A 289 8.50 -0.07 -2.74
CA TRP A 289 7.99 -1.43 -2.51
C TRP A 289 6.48 -1.53 -2.81
N LEU A 290 5.70 -0.45 -2.62
CA LEU A 290 4.28 -0.42 -2.93
C LEU A 290 4.03 -0.60 -4.42
N PHE A 291 4.90 -0.06 -5.28
CA PHE A 291 4.81 -0.26 -6.73
C PHE A 291 4.90 -1.76 -7.08
N TRP A 292 5.83 -2.49 -6.45
CA TRP A 292 5.99 -3.92 -6.68
C TRP A 292 4.82 -4.74 -6.12
N LEU A 293 4.33 -4.41 -4.92
CA LEU A 293 3.12 -5.04 -4.38
C LEU A 293 1.92 -4.83 -5.31
N ARG A 294 1.77 -3.63 -5.86
CA ARG A 294 0.69 -3.28 -6.81
C ARG A 294 0.83 -4.01 -8.13
N LEU A 295 2.04 -4.15 -8.67
CA LEU A 295 2.28 -4.98 -9.85
C LEU A 295 1.82 -6.43 -9.59
N VAL A 296 2.13 -6.99 -8.42
CA VAL A 296 1.64 -8.32 -8.02
C VAL A 296 0.11 -8.35 -7.92
N LEU A 297 -0.53 -7.30 -7.40
CA LEU A 297 -2.00 -7.19 -7.37
C LEU A 297 -2.60 -7.12 -8.77
N LEU A 298 -2.01 -6.38 -9.71
CA LEU A 298 -2.45 -6.33 -11.11
C LEU A 298 -2.35 -7.71 -11.78
N TRP A 299 -1.27 -8.46 -11.52
CA TRP A 299 -1.16 -9.86 -11.96
C TRP A 299 -2.21 -10.76 -11.29
N GLY A 300 -2.49 -10.54 -10.00
CA GLY A 300 -3.57 -11.23 -9.29
C GLY A 300 -4.95 -10.96 -9.91
N LEU A 301 -5.24 -9.70 -10.22
CA LEU A 301 -6.45 -9.29 -10.93
C LEU A 301 -6.49 -9.90 -12.34
N PHE A 302 -5.38 -9.90 -13.08
CA PHE A 302 -5.30 -10.57 -14.37
C PHE A 302 -5.72 -12.05 -14.29
N CYS A 303 -5.27 -12.78 -13.26
CA CYS A 303 -5.66 -14.17 -13.00
C CYS A 303 -7.15 -14.36 -12.67
N LEU A 304 -7.88 -13.32 -12.25
CA LEU A 304 -9.32 -13.37 -11.97
C LEU A 304 -10.19 -13.27 -13.22
N PHE A 305 -9.59 -13.09 -14.41
CA PHE A 305 -10.31 -13.01 -15.67
C PHE A 305 -11.33 -14.15 -15.93
N PRO A 306 -11.06 -15.44 -15.60
CA PRO A 306 -12.03 -16.52 -15.80
C PRO A 306 -13.35 -16.30 -15.05
N PHE A 307 -13.28 -15.69 -13.86
CA PHE A 307 -14.46 -15.35 -13.08
C PHE A 307 -15.28 -14.26 -13.78
N VAL A 308 -14.61 -13.20 -14.25
CA VAL A 308 -15.25 -12.10 -14.98
C VAL A 308 -15.87 -12.59 -16.28
N ARG A 309 -15.20 -13.50 -17.00
CA ARG A 309 -15.77 -14.16 -18.18
C ARG A 309 -17.04 -14.95 -17.83
N GLY A 310 -17.01 -15.72 -16.75
CA GLY A 310 -18.17 -16.49 -16.28
C GLY A 310 -19.39 -15.60 -15.99
N VAL A 311 -19.17 -14.39 -15.47
CA VAL A 311 -20.24 -13.39 -15.28
C VAL A 311 -20.66 -12.77 -16.62
N GLY A 312 -19.71 -12.33 -17.45
CA GLY A 312 -20.02 -11.68 -18.73
C GLY A 312 -20.79 -12.57 -19.71
N ASN A 313 -20.50 -13.88 -19.70
CA ASN A 313 -21.24 -14.86 -20.51
C ASN A 313 -22.72 -14.94 -20.12
N ARG A 314 -23.07 -14.73 -18.84
CA ARG A 314 -24.48 -14.71 -18.39
C ARG A 314 -25.25 -13.51 -18.95
N TYR A 315 -24.54 -12.42 -19.27
CA TYR A 315 -25.10 -11.21 -19.87
C TYR A 315 -24.95 -11.18 -21.40
N GLY A 316 -24.49 -12.27 -22.02
CA GLY A 316 -24.34 -12.36 -23.48
C GLY A 316 -23.26 -11.45 -24.07
N ILE A 317 -22.26 -11.06 -23.28
CA ILE A 317 -21.17 -10.19 -23.74
C ILE A 317 -20.23 -10.98 -24.65
N ASN A 318 -19.89 -10.41 -25.81
CA ASN A 318 -18.93 -11.00 -26.74
C ASN A 318 -17.52 -11.09 -26.12
N ASP A 319 -16.84 -12.22 -26.27
CA ASP A 319 -15.49 -12.46 -25.74
C ASP A 319 -14.48 -11.36 -26.18
N SER A 320 -14.59 -10.83 -27.40
CA SER A 320 -13.73 -9.73 -27.88
C SER A 320 -13.93 -8.42 -27.11
N VAL A 321 -15.17 -8.07 -26.80
CA VAL A 321 -15.54 -6.90 -25.99
C VAL A 321 -15.07 -7.09 -24.55
N LEU A 322 -15.22 -8.31 -24.02
CA LEU A 322 -14.84 -8.65 -22.65
C LEU A 322 -13.31 -8.59 -22.48
N VAL A 323 -12.54 -9.11 -23.44
CA VAL A 323 -11.07 -8.98 -23.49
C VAL A 323 -10.66 -7.51 -23.57
N ALA A 324 -11.25 -6.74 -24.47
CA ALA A 324 -10.94 -5.32 -24.65
C ALA A 324 -11.22 -4.53 -23.36
N GLY A 325 -12.42 -4.66 -22.81
CA GLY A 325 -12.84 -3.94 -21.61
C GLY A 325 -11.97 -4.30 -20.39
N TYR A 326 -11.66 -5.58 -20.20
CA TYR A 326 -10.84 -6.02 -19.07
C TYR A 326 -9.41 -5.50 -19.17
N ALA A 327 -8.79 -5.60 -20.35
CA ALA A 327 -7.44 -5.07 -20.58
C ALA A 327 -7.38 -3.55 -20.41
N ILE A 328 -8.38 -2.81 -20.88
CA ILE A 328 -8.46 -1.35 -20.71
C ILE A 328 -8.57 -0.99 -19.22
N VAL A 329 -9.44 -1.67 -18.46
CA VAL A 329 -9.62 -1.40 -17.02
C VAL A 329 -8.34 -1.65 -16.25
N LEU A 330 -7.65 -2.78 -16.48
CA LEU A 330 -6.39 -3.09 -15.81
C LEU A 330 -5.29 -2.07 -16.17
N ALA A 331 -5.15 -1.74 -17.45
CA ALA A 331 -4.14 -0.80 -17.92
C ALA A 331 -4.41 0.64 -17.41
N VAL A 332 -5.65 1.14 -17.54
CA VAL A 332 -6.02 2.47 -17.04
C VAL A 332 -5.94 2.52 -15.51
N GLY A 333 -6.23 1.41 -14.83
CA GLY A 333 -5.99 1.24 -13.40
C GLY A 333 -4.56 1.62 -13.00
N HIS A 334 -3.56 1.29 -13.81
CA HIS A 334 -2.17 1.69 -13.58
C HIS A 334 -1.97 3.22 -13.63
N ILE A 335 -2.70 3.96 -14.48
CA ILE A 335 -2.61 5.43 -14.54
C ILE A 335 -3.14 6.07 -13.26
N LEU A 336 -4.19 5.47 -12.68
CA LEU A 336 -4.76 5.93 -11.41
C LEU A 336 -3.80 5.72 -10.24
N GLU A 337 -2.75 4.92 -10.44
CA GLU A 337 -1.70 4.74 -9.47
C GLU A 337 -0.59 5.79 -9.63
N THR A 338 -0.08 6.25 -8.50
CA THR A 338 1.00 7.24 -8.35
C THR A 338 2.36 6.84 -8.96
N GLY A 339 2.43 5.73 -9.70
CA GLY A 339 3.64 5.06 -10.16
C GLY A 339 4.38 5.79 -11.27
N PRO A 340 3.82 6.04 -12.47
CA PRO A 340 4.53 6.73 -13.54
C PRO A 340 4.31 8.24 -13.45
N ALA A 341 4.74 8.88 -12.36
CA ALA A 341 5.05 10.30 -12.28
C ALA A 341 4.11 11.30 -13.01
N VAL A 342 2.79 11.06 -13.01
CA VAL A 342 1.84 12.11 -13.41
C VAL A 342 1.98 13.28 -12.43
N ILE A 343 2.19 12.99 -11.15
CA ILE A 343 2.36 13.95 -10.06
C ILE A 343 3.71 13.72 -9.36
N SER A 344 4.77 14.43 -9.75
CA SER A 344 5.67 14.88 -8.69
C SER A 344 4.86 15.82 -7.79
N GLY A 345 5.14 15.88 -6.48
CA GLY A 345 4.46 16.83 -5.58
C GLY A 345 4.34 18.21 -6.22
N GLU A 346 3.25 18.93 -5.94
CA GLU A 346 2.88 20.18 -6.63
C GLU A 346 4.06 21.15 -6.78
N ALA A 347 4.90 21.25 -5.73
CA ALA A 347 6.15 21.99 -5.73
C ALA A 347 7.13 21.55 -6.83
N ASN A 348 7.40 20.25 -7.00
CA ASN A 348 8.30 19.73 -8.03
C ASN A 348 7.75 19.94 -9.46
N ARG A 349 6.42 19.89 -9.64
CA ARG A 349 5.78 20.19 -10.93
C ARG A 349 5.96 21.66 -11.27
N LEU A 350 5.73 22.52 -10.29
CA LEU A 350 5.87 23.95 -10.41
C LEU A 350 7.32 24.34 -10.73
N THR A 351 8.30 23.82 -9.98
CA THR A 351 9.72 24.03 -10.27
C THR A 351 10.03 23.62 -11.70
N LEU A 352 9.54 22.46 -12.16
CA LEU A 352 9.78 22.03 -13.53
C LEU A 352 9.17 22.97 -14.57
N TYR A 353 7.98 23.54 -14.32
CA TYR A 353 7.38 24.50 -15.26
C TYR A 353 8.08 25.87 -15.25
N LEU A 354 8.63 26.29 -14.10
CA LEU A 354 9.31 27.57 -13.95
C LEU A 354 10.78 27.54 -14.39
N THR A 355 11.51 26.44 -14.14
CA THR A 355 12.97 26.39 -14.29
C THR A 355 13.44 25.57 -15.47
N ALA A 356 12.55 24.82 -16.15
CA ALA A 356 12.98 23.99 -17.28
C ALA A 356 13.23 24.87 -18.53
N PRO A 357 14.37 24.72 -19.22
CA PRO A 357 14.68 25.46 -20.45
C PRO A 357 13.97 24.84 -21.66
N PHE A 358 12.70 24.45 -21.52
CA PHE A 358 11.91 23.79 -22.55
C PHE A 358 10.54 24.46 -22.70
N SER A 359 10.00 24.44 -23.92
CA SER A 359 8.65 24.95 -24.14
C SER A 359 7.60 24.12 -23.39
N LEU A 360 6.53 24.77 -22.93
CA LEU A 360 5.42 24.10 -22.25
C LEU A 360 4.83 22.96 -23.07
N SER A 361 4.76 23.13 -24.40
CA SER A 361 4.35 22.10 -25.34
C SER A 361 5.24 20.85 -25.20
N HIS A 362 6.56 21.02 -25.20
CA HIS A 362 7.50 19.91 -25.11
C HIS A 362 7.41 19.20 -23.75
N ILE A 363 7.16 19.93 -22.68
CA ILE A 363 6.94 19.38 -21.33
C ILE A 363 5.65 18.56 -21.28
N LEU A 364 4.53 19.09 -21.79
CA LEU A 364 3.22 18.41 -21.80
C LEU A 364 3.26 17.11 -22.60
N TRP A 365 3.88 17.13 -23.79
CA TRP A 365 4.06 15.94 -24.62
C TRP A 365 5.00 14.93 -23.99
N SER A 366 6.06 15.39 -23.31
CA SER A 366 6.99 14.50 -22.61
C SER A 366 6.32 13.79 -21.43
N LYS A 367 5.45 14.50 -20.70
CA LYS A 367 4.62 13.91 -19.63
C LYS A 367 3.61 12.91 -20.17
N LEU A 368 2.92 13.23 -21.26
CA LEU A 368 2.00 12.28 -21.89
C LEU A 368 2.72 10.99 -22.27
N ARG A 369 3.85 11.09 -22.98
CA ARG A 369 4.64 9.92 -23.39
C ARG A 369 5.05 9.07 -22.20
N LEU A 370 5.54 9.70 -21.13
CA LEU A 370 5.97 9.03 -19.90
C LEU A 370 4.92 8.06 -19.35
N CYS A 371 3.65 8.45 -19.38
CA CYS A 371 2.53 7.66 -18.85
C CYS A 371 1.89 6.77 -19.91
N LEU A 372 1.77 7.26 -21.14
CA LEU A 372 1.10 6.57 -22.24
C LEU A 372 1.83 5.29 -22.65
N ILE A 373 3.15 5.36 -22.85
CA ILE A 373 3.92 4.21 -23.35
C ILE A 373 3.82 2.99 -22.41
N PRO A 374 4.08 3.08 -21.10
CA PRO A 374 4.00 1.91 -20.22
C PRO A 374 2.59 1.34 -20.15
N VAL A 375 1.57 2.19 -20.07
CA VAL A 375 0.18 1.76 -19.95
C VAL A 375 -0.32 1.12 -21.26
N LEU A 376 0.08 1.69 -22.40
CA LEU A 376 -0.23 1.14 -23.71
C LEU A 376 0.44 -0.23 -23.90
N LEU A 377 1.73 -0.34 -23.55
CA LEU A 377 2.45 -1.62 -23.61
C LEU A 377 1.79 -2.68 -22.72
N GLU A 378 1.42 -2.31 -21.50
CA GLU A 378 0.73 -3.21 -20.58
C GLU A 378 -0.64 -3.63 -21.10
N GLY A 379 -1.47 -2.69 -21.55
CA GLY A 379 -2.79 -2.99 -22.09
C GLY A 379 -2.74 -3.85 -23.35
N LEU A 380 -1.79 -3.60 -24.25
CA LEU A 380 -1.60 -4.43 -25.45
C LEU A 380 -1.07 -5.83 -25.09
N LEU A 381 -0.16 -5.93 -24.11
CA LEU A 381 0.35 -7.22 -23.64
C LEU A 381 -0.75 -8.02 -22.94
N MET A 382 -1.52 -7.42 -22.04
CA MET A 382 -2.67 -8.07 -21.41
C MET A 382 -3.72 -8.46 -22.45
N GLY A 383 -4.06 -7.56 -23.36
CA GLY A 383 -5.03 -7.81 -24.44
C GLY A 383 -4.63 -8.98 -25.33
N SER A 384 -3.35 -9.06 -25.72
CA SER A 384 -2.84 -10.17 -26.53
C SER A 384 -2.82 -11.50 -25.78
N LEU A 385 -2.39 -11.52 -24.51
CA LEU A 385 -2.43 -12.73 -23.69
C LEU A 385 -3.87 -13.23 -23.48
N LEU A 386 -4.81 -12.33 -23.20
CA LEU A 386 -6.22 -12.65 -23.03
C LEU A 386 -6.87 -13.10 -24.35
N ALA A 387 -6.51 -12.48 -25.48
CA ALA A 387 -6.98 -12.91 -26.79
C ALA A 387 -6.49 -14.31 -27.16
N ILE A 388 -5.23 -14.63 -26.84
CA ILE A 388 -4.65 -15.98 -27.01
C ILE A 388 -5.39 -16.97 -26.10
N TRP A 389 -5.61 -16.61 -24.83
CA TRP A 389 -6.31 -17.44 -23.87
C TRP A 389 -7.77 -17.71 -24.30
N GLN A 390 -8.43 -16.72 -24.91
CA GLN A 390 -9.79 -16.87 -25.42
C GLN A 390 -9.87 -17.44 -26.84
N HIS A 391 -8.75 -17.85 -27.43
CA HIS A 391 -8.68 -18.39 -28.78
C HIS A 391 -9.36 -17.49 -29.84
N LEU A 392 -9.23 -16.17 -29.70
CA LEU A 392 -9.79 -15.22 -30.66
C LEU A 392 -9.11 -15.38 -32.02
N SER A 393 -9.88 -15.19 -33.09
CA SER A 393 -9.32 -15.15 -34.45
C SER A 393 -8.34 -13.98 -34.61
N LEU A 394 -7.44 -14.08 -35.60
CA LEU A 394 -6.42 -13.06 -35.85
C LEU A 394 -7.05 -11.69 -36.16
N SER A 395 -8.17 -11.67 -36.88
CA SER A 395 -8.93 -10.46 -37.19
C SER A 395 -9.54 -9.85 -35.93
N GLN A 396 -10.23 -10.65 -35.09
CA GLN A 396 -10.80 -10.20 -33.82
C GLN A 396 -9.74 -9.68 -32.86
N THR A 397 -8.56 -10.31 -32.84
CA THR A 397 -7.42 -9.86 -32.04
C THR A 397 -6.94 -8.50 -32.51
N GLY A 398 -6.78 -8.30 -33.84
CA GLY A 398 -6.40 -7.00 -34.41
C GLY A 398 -7.37 -5.88 -34.04
N TRP A 399 -8.68 -6.11 -34.19
CA TRP A 399 -9.71 -5.14 -33.81
C TRP A 399 -9.70 -4.84 -32.31
N THR A 400 -9.54 -5.87 -31.48
CA THR A 400 -9.48 -5.73 -30.02
C THR A 400 -8.28 -4.88 -29.58
N LEU A 401 -7.10 -5.12 -30.16
CA LEU A 401 -5.89 -4.34 -29.85
C LEU A 401 -6.01 -2.88 -30.28
N LEU A 402 -6.65 -2.61 -31.43
CA LEU A 402 -6.92 -1.23 -31.86
C LEU A 402 -7.88 -0.51 -30.90
N ILE A 403 -8.95 -1.17 -30.47
CA ILE A 403 -9.89 -0.63 -29.47
C ILE A 403 -9.18 -0.35 -28.15
N ILE A 404 -8.34 -1.27 -27.68
CA ILE A 404 -7.53 -1.08 -26.47
C ILE A 404 -6.61 0.13 -26.63
N ALA A 405 -5.89 0.23 -27.74
CA ALA A 405 -4.95 1.32 -27.99
C ALA A 405 -5.65 2.70 -28.03
N SER A 406 -6.74 2.82 -28.78
CA SER A 406 -7.52 4.07 -28.89
C SER A 406 -8.11 4.47 -27.53
N SER A 407 -8.62 3.52 -26.77
CA SER A 407 -9.23 3.76 -25.45
C SER A 407 -8.19 4.19 -24.41
N ILE A 408 -7.05 3.50 -24.34
CA ILE A 408 -5.96 3.86 -23.43
C ILE A 408 -5.41 5.25 -23.78
N PHE A 409 -5.25 5.55 -25.07
CA PHE A 409 -4.74 6.83 -25.51
C PHE A 409 -5.57 8.00 -24.99
N GLN A 410 -6.88 7.99 -25.24
CA GLN A 410 -7.76 9.08 -24.81
C GLN A 410 -7.89 9.19 -23.28
N CYS A 411 -7.98 8.06 -22.56
CA CYS A 411 -8.00 8.05 -21.10
C CYS A 411 -6.71 8.64 -20.51
N THR A 412 -5.56 8.29 -21.10
CA THR A 412 -4.26 8.83 -20.66
C THR A 412 -4.14 10.32 -20.95
N CYS A 413 -4.56 10.78 -22.13
CA CYS A 413 -4.57 12.21 -22.47
C CYS A 413 -5.39 13.02 -21.47
N LEU A 414 -6.59 12.54 -21.14
CA LEU A 414 -7.48 13.18 -20.19
C LEU A 414 -6.86 13.22 -18.79
N LEU A 415 -6.37 12.10 -18.27
CA LEU A 415 -5.77 12.01 -16.92
C LEU A 415 -4.47 12.83 -16.77
N VAL A 416 -3.58 12.78 -17.77
CA VAL A 416 -2.26 13.43 -17.68
C VAL A 416 -2.36 14.94 -17.88
N TRP A 417 -3.10 15.39 -18.88
CA TRP A 417 -3.17 16.81 -19.20
C TRP A 417 -4.14 17.59 -18.31
N SER A 418 -5.19 16.96 -17.80
CA SER A 418 -6.05 17.59 -16.77
C SER A 418 -5.29 17.88 -15.47
N GLY A 419 -4.19 17.15 -15.20
CA GLY A 419 -3.30 17.43 -14.08
C GLY A 419 -2.66 18.83 -14.09
N ALA A 420 -2.72 19.56 -15.20
CA ALA A 420 -2.32 20.97 -15.26
C ALA A 420 -3.32 21.92 -14.57
N TRP A 421 -4.59 21.50 -14.44
CA TRP A 421 -5.66 22.29 -13.82
C TRP A 421 -5.74 22.11 -12.30
N ASP A 422 -5.00 21.14 -11.78
CA ASP A 422 -4.83 20.88 -10.36
C ASP A 422 -3.85 21.86 -9.67
N LEU A 423 -3.10 22.66 -10.45
CA LEU A 423 -2.13 23.61 -9.92
C LEU A 423 -2.83 24.89 -9.42
N ASP A 424 -2.89 25.07 -8.10
CA ASP A 424 -3.21 26.36 -7.49
C ASP A 424 -1.93 27.11 -7.15
N LEU A 425 -1.46 27.91 -8.10
CA LEU A 425 -0.21 28.66 -7.96
C LEU A 425 -0.30 29.77 -6.92
N GLN A 426 -1.46 30.43 -6.82
CA GLN A 426 -1.68 31.56 -5.91
C GLN A 426 -1.67 31.15 -4.44
N GLY A 427 -2.09 29.93 -4.09
CA GLY A 427 -2.02 29.42 -2.70
C GLY A 427 -0.69 28.77 -2.31
N SER A 428 0.22 28.54 -3.27
CA SER A 428 1.41 27.70 -3.09
C SER A 428 2.72 28.46 -2.81
N VAL A 429 2.77 29.76 -3.11
CA VAL A 429 3.96 30.60 -2.94
C VAL A 429 4.09 31.14 -1.50
N GLU A 430 2.99 31.20 -0.74
CA GLU A 430 2.99 31.77 0.61
C GLU A 430 2.78 30.69 1.69
N GLY A 431 3.88 30.13 2.20
CA GLY A 431 3.93 29.54 3.55
C GLY A 431 3.67 28.04 3.71
N ARG A 432 3.46 27.25 2.65
CA ARG A 432 3.18 25.80 2.75
C ARG A 432 4.08 24.86 1.92
N ILE A 433 5.19 25.36 1.41
CA ILE A 433 6.14 24.60 0.56
C ILE A 433 6.62 23.32 1.24
N ASP A 434 6.88 23.35 2.55
CA ASP A 434 7.35 22.18 3.31
C ASP A 434 6.29 21.07 3.43
N THR A 435 5.01 21.43 3.56
CA THR A 435 3.91 20.46 3.56
C THR A 435 3.66 19.86 2.17
N MET A 436 3.89 20.64 1.11
CA MET A 436 3.78 20.19 -0.28
C MET A 436 4.95 19.29 -0.71
N MET A 437 6.13 19.42 -0.09
CA MET A 437 7.26 18.51 -0.31
C MET A 437 7.07 17.13 0.34
N LEU A 438 6.18 17.04 1.35
CA LEU A 438 5.85 15.80 2.08
C LEU A 438 4.68 15.02 1.46
N GLU A 439 3.99 15.58 0.46
CA GLU A 439 2.89 14.90 -0.23
C GLU A 439 3.39 13.80 -1.19
N GLU A 440 3.75 12.65 -0.63
CA GLU A 440 3.71 11.38 -1.37
C GLU A 440 2.28 10.79 -1.44
N GLY A 441 1.30 11.41 -0.77
CA GLY A 441 -0.12 11.01 -0.71
C GLY A 441 -1.02 11.84 -1.67
N PRO A 442 -1.91 11.24 -2.50
CA PRO A 442 -2.27 11.87 -3.76
C PRO A 442 -3.74 12.27 -3.91
N PHE A 443 -4.39 13.01 -3.01
CA PHE A 443 -5.78 13.44 -3.29
C PHE A 443 -6.08 14.85 -2.80
N THR A 444 -5.79 15.86 -3.62
CA THR A 444 -6.49 17.14 -3.55
C THR A 444 -7.96 16.92 -3.94
N PRO A 445 -8.92 17.72 -3.41
CA PRO A 445 -10.31 17.64 -3.84
C PRO A 445 -10.47 17.79 -5.36
N ARG A 446 -9.64 18.62 -6.01
CA ARG A 446 -9.60 18.76 -7.47
C ARG A 446 -9.12 17.49 -8.17
N ARG A 447 -8.10 16.79 -7.65
CA ARG A 447 -7.71 15.46 -8.16
C ARG A 447 -8.83 14.43 -8.04
N MET A 448 -9.58 14.44 -6.94
CA MET A 448 -10.73 13.54 -6.79
C MET A 448 -11.82 13.82 -7.83
N VAL A 449 -12.11 15.10 -8.12
CA VAL A 449 -13.05 15.46 -9.18
C VAL A 449 -12.53 15.03 -10.55
N LEU A 450 -11.27 15.29 -10.87
CA LEU A 450 -10.65 14.87 -12.14
C LEU A 450 -10.61 13.35 -12.30
N LEU A 451 -10.33 12.64 -11.21
CA LEU A 451 -10.39 11.18 -11.16
C LEU A 451 -11.80 10.68 -11.44
N ASN A 452 -12.81 11.23 -10.78
CA ASN A 452 -14.21 10.86 -10.97
C ASN A 452 -14.66 11.11 -12.42
N VAL A 453 -14.31 12.25 -13.01
CA VAL A 453 -14.59 12.55 -14.42
C VAL A 453 -13.91 11.53 -15.34
N SER A 454 -12.68 11.13 -15.03
CA SER A 454 -11.94 10.11 -15.80
C SER A 454 -12.58 8.72 -15.68
N ILE A 455 -13.09 8.36 -14.50
CA ILE A 455 -13.81 7.09 -14.29
C ILE A 455 -15.13 7.09 -15.06
N VAL A 456 -15.90 8.18 -15.00
CA VAL A 456 -17.14 8.32 -15.78
C VAL A 456 -16.85 8.23 -17.27
N PHE A 457 -15.78 8.88 -17.75
CA PHE A 457 -15.34 8.80 -19.14
C PHE A 457 -14.92 7.38 -19.54
N LEU A 458 -14.19 6.67 -18.69
CA LEU A 458 -13.83 5.26 -18.90
C LEU A 458 -15.08 4.38 -18.99
N LEU A 459 -16.05 4.56 -18.09
CA LEU A 459 -17.32 3.84 -18.12
C LEU A 459 -18.08 4.11 -19.42
N ALA A 460 -18.13 5.36 -19.88
CA ALA A 460 -18.75 5.72 -21.15
C ALA A 460 -18.08 5.02 -22.35
N ILE A 461 -16.74 4.93 -22.35
CA ILE A 461 -15.99 4.18 -23.37
C ILE A 461 -16.34 2.69 -23.34
N LEU A 462 -16.39 2.08 -22.16
CA LEU A 462 -16.74 0.67 -22.01
C LEU A 462 -18.18 0.38 -22.47
N LEU A 463 -19.13 1.25 -22.12
CA LEU A 463 -20.51 1.17 -22.59
C LEU A 463 -20.59 1.30 -24.11
N LEU A 464 -19.81 2.21 -24.70
CA LEU A 464 -19.75 2.42 -26.14
C LEU A 464 -19.23 1.17 -26.87
N ILE A 465 -18.16 0.55 -26.36
CA ILE A 465 -17.60 -0.69 -26.91
C ILE A 465 -18.60 -1.85 -26.78
N TRP A 466 -19.40 -1.87 -25.70
CA TRP A 466 -20.39 -2.91 -25.49
C TRP A 466 -21.62 -2.79 -26.40
N TRP A 467 -22.11 -1.56 -26.61
CA TRP A 467 -23.37 -1.34 -27.34
C TRP A 467 -23.22 -1.25 -28.86
N LEU A 468 -22.06 -0.84 -29.36
CA LEU A 468 -21.86 -0.59 -30.80
C LEU A 468 -21.14 -1.75 -31.50
N PRO A 469 -21.41 -1.95 -32.81
CA PRO A 469 -20.59 -2.81 -33.64
C PRO A 469 -19.12 -2.38 -33.63
N THR A 470 -18.20 -3.35 -33.68
CA THR A 470 -16.74 -3.15 -33.48
C THR A 470 -16.14 -2.06 -34.37
N LEU A 471 -16.55 -1.97 -35.63
CA LEU A 471 -16.05 -0.98 -36.59
C LEU A 471 -16.55 0.43 -36.26
N LEU A 472 -17.85 0.57 -35.95
CA LEU A 472 -18.44 1.84 -35.58
C LEU A 472 -17.87 2.35 -34.24
N ALA A 473 -17.70 1.44 -33.27
CA ALA A 473 -17.03 1.73 -32.01
C ALA A 473 -15.62 2.28 -32.24
N LEU A 474 -14.82 1.62 -33.10
CA LEU A 474 -13.46 2.07 -33.40
C LEU A 474 -13.43 3.48 -34.03
N VAL A 475 -14.29 3.75 -35.02
CA VAL A 475 -14.36 5.07 -35.68
C VAL A 475 -14.69 6.14 -34.65
N ILE A 476 -15.67 5.90 -33.78
CA ILE A 476 -16.03 6.86 -32.73
C ILE A 476 -14.89 7.03 -31.75
N LEU A 477 -14.22 5.95 -31.31
CA LEU A 477 -13.09 6.02 -30.39
C LEU A 477 -11.91 6.82 -30.97
N ILE A 478 -11.64 6.72 -32.27
CA ILE A 478 -10.59 7.51 -32.93
C ILE A 478 -10.99 8.99 -33.00
N LEU A 479 -12.25 9.28 -33.32
CA LEU A 479 -12.77 10.65 -33.33
C LEU A 479 -12.74 11.26 -31.93
N THR A 480 -13.23 10.57 -30.91
CA THR A 480 -13.20 11.02 -29.52
C THR A 480 -11.77 11.18 -29.03
N ALA A 481 -10.86 10.27 -29.37
CA ALA A 481 -9.45 10.40 -29.02
C ALA A 481 -8.83 11.66 -29.63
N SER A 482 -9.14 11.97 -30.88
CA SER A 482 -8.66 13.18 -31.56
C SER A 482 -9.20 14.45 -30.90
N ILE A 483 -10.50 14.48 -30.60
CA ILE A 483 -11.17 15.61 -29.96
C ILE A 483 -10.61 15.82 -28.54
N VAL A 484 -10.58 14.77 -27.71
CA VAL A 484 -10.08 14.84 -26.33
C VAL A 484 -8.61 15.25 -26.31
N CYS A 485 -7.79 14.69 -27.20
CA CYS A 485 -6.39 15.05 -27.29
C CYS A 485 -6.21 16.53 -27.64
N TRP A 486 -6.88 17.01 -28.68
CA TRP A 486 -6.81 18.40 -29.09
C TRP A 486 -7.32 19.36 -28.01
N SER A 487 -8.51 19.11 -27.46
CA SER A 487 -9.12 19.98 -26.45
C SER A 487 -8.25 20.05 -25.20
N MET A 488 -7.84 18.89 -24.66
CA MET A 488 -7.04 18.84 -23.44
C MET A 488 -5.67 19.50 -23.63
N TYR A 489 -5.04 19.32 -24.78
CA TYR A 489 -3.77 19.99 -25.08
C TYR A 489 -3.92 21.52 -25.11
N VAL A 490 -4.92 22.05 -25.83
CA VAL A 490 -5.15 23.49 -25.97
C VAL A 490 -5.49 24.13 -24.62
N PHE A 491 -6.44 23.57 -23.89
CA PHE A 491 -6.87 24.11 -22.60
C PHE A 491 -5.78 24.01 -21.53
N SER A 492 -5.06 22.89 -21.43
CA SER A 492 -3.97 22.75 -20.45
C SER A 492 -2.78 23.65 -20.77
N LYS A 493 -2.46 23.88 -22.05
CA LYS A 493 -1.44 24.84 -22.45
C LYS A 493 -1.85 26.28 -22.11
N ALA A 494 -3.09 26.68 -22.43
CA ALA A 494 -3.61 28.00 -22.13
C ALA A 494 -3.63 28.27 -20.61
N GLN A 495 -4.06 27.29 -19.82
CA GLN A 495 -4.07 27.39 -18.36
C GLN A 495 -2.65 27.58 -17.80
N LEU A 496 -1.67 26.78 -18.24
CA LEU A 496 -0.28 26.96 -17.82
C LEU A 496 0.30 28.31 -18.23
N GLN A 497 -0.02 28.81 -19.42
CA GLN A 497 0.41 30.13 -19.87
C GLN A 497 -0.19 31.26 -19.03
N ARG A 498 -1.47 31.16 -18.67
CA ARG A 498 -2.13 32.12 -17.78
C ARG A 498 -1.48 32.11 -16.40
N LEU A 499 -1.24 30.93 -15.86
CA LEU A 499 -0.64 30.73 -14.54
C LEU A 499 0.79 31.27 -14.46
N LEU A 500 1.61 31.09 -15.49
CA LEU A 500 3.00 31.57 -15.57
C LEU A 500 3.13 33.06 -15.91
N ARG A 501 2.03 33.75 -16.24
CA ARG A 501 2.01 35.21 -16.44
C ARG A 501 1.58 35.98 -15.19
N ILE A 502 0.95 35.32 -14.22
CA ILE A 502 0.38 35.93 -13.02
C ILE A 502 1.36 35.87 -11.83
N GLY A 503 2.28 34.89 -11.82
CA GLY A 503 3.43 34.86 -10.92
C GLY A 503 4.69 35.28 -11.67
#